data_AF-W9T5C5-F1
#
_entry.id   AF-W9T5C5-F1
#
_cell.length_a   1.000
_cell.length_b   1.000
_cell.length_c   1.000
_cell.angle_alpha   90.00
_cell.angle_beta   90.00
_cell.angle_gamma   90.00
#
_symmetry.space_group_name_H-M   'P 1'
#
loop_
_entity.id
_entity.type
_entity.pdbx_description
1 polymer ?
#
loop_
_entity_poly.entity_id
_entity_poly.type
_entity_poly.pdbx_seq_one_letter_code
_entity_poly.pdbx_strand_id
1 'polypeptide(L)'
;MGSELESGKQELEHIQGELDQLMLSIPNLPHESVPVGSDEDENVEVRRWGTPKRFDFTVQDHVALGEQHGWLDFETAAKLSGARFA
;
A
#
# COMPACT_ATOMS: atom_id res chain seq x y z
N MET A 1 2.66 -31.59 -39.65
CA MET A 1 1.55 -32.04 -38.80
C MET A 1 1.92 -32.10 -37.31
N GLY A 2 2.69 -33.08 -36.81
CA GLY A 2 3.01 -33.15 -35.38
C GLY A 2 3.87 -31.99 -34.84
N SER A 3 4.88 -31.57 -35.60
CA SER A 3 5.79 -30.47 -35.24
C SER A 3 5.12 -29.08 -35.26
N GLU A 4 4.23 -28.84 -36.22
CA GLU A 4 3.47 -27.58 -36.31
C GLU A 4 2.47 -27.44 -35.15
N LEU A 5 1.83 -28.55 -34.76
CA LEU A 5 0.95 -28.56 -33.60
C LEU A 5 1.71 -28.30 -32.30
N GLU A 6 2.93 -28.84 -32.16
CA GLU A 6 3.77 -28.59 -31.00
C GLU A 6 4.21 -27.12 -30.92
N SER A 7 4.66 -26.55 -32.04
CA SER A 7 5.01 -25.12 -32.13
C SER A 7 3.83 -24.21 -31.79
N GLY A 8 2.63 -24.52 -32.31
CA GLY A 8 1.43 -23.73 -32.06
C GLY A 8 0.95 -23.80 -30.60
N LYS A 9 1.13 -24.95 -29.93
CA LYS A 9 0.85 -25.06 -28.49
C LYS A 9 1.78 -24.19 -27.66
N GLN A 10 3.07 -24.22 -27.97
CA GLN A 10 4.08 -23.42 -27.27
C GLN A 10 3.79 -21.92 -27.43
N GLU A 11 3.40 -21.49 -28.63
CA GLU A 11 3.02 -20.10 -28.90
C GLU A 11 1.74 -19.70 -28.15
N LEU A 12 0.73 -20.57 -28.12
CA LEU A 12 -0.51 -20.33 -27.35
C LEU A 12 -0.23 -20.21 -25.84
N GLU A 13 0.54 -21.14 -25.29
CA GLU A 13 0.90 -21.13 -23.85
C GLU A 13 1.68 -19.85 -23.50
N HIS A 14 2.57 -19.42 -24.39
CA HIS A 14 3.31 -18.17 -24.23
C HIS A 14 2.37 -16.95 -24.21
N ILE A 15 1.52 -16.80 -25.24
CA ILE A 15 0.59 -15.67 -25.37
C ILE A 15 -0.42 -15.65 -24.21
N GLN A 16 -0.93 -16.81 -23.80
CA GLN A 16 -1.84 -16.91 -22.66
C GLN A 16 -1.15 -16.48 -21.37
N GLY A 17 0.11 -16.90 -21.16
CA GLY A 17 0.90 -16.46 -20.02
C GLY A 17 1.12 -14.95 -19.98
N GLU A 18 1.38 -14.32 -21.13
CA GLU A 18 1.49 -12.85 -21.23
C GLU A 18 0.16 -12.16 -20.93
N LEU A 19 -0.95 -12.68 -21.46
CA LEU A 19 -2.29 -12.17 -21.19
C LEU A 19 -2.65 -12.27 -19.70
N ASP A 20 -2.35 -13.40 -19.07
CA ASP A 20 -2.63 -13.62 -17.66
C ASP A 20 -1.81 -12.66 -16.78
N GLN A 21 -0.54 -12.43 -17.10
CA GLN A 21 0.29 -11.43 -16.41
C GLN A 21 -0.27 -10.02 -16.57
N LEU A 22 -0.73 -9.67 -17.77
CA LEU A 22 -1.36 -8.37 -18.02
C LEU A 22 -2.64 -8.22 -17.18
N MET A 23 -3.52 -9.22 -17.20
CA MET A 23 -4.78 -9.19 -16.44
C MET A 23 -4.54 -9.08 -14.93
N LEU A 24 -3.53 -9.76 -14.39
CA LEU A 24 -3.17 -9.69 -12.96
C LEU A 24 -2.62 -8.32 -12.54
N SER A 25 -2.17 -7.49 -13.50
CA SER A 25 -1.67 -6.13 -13.24
C SER A 25 -2.77 -5.07 -13.20
N ILE A 26 -3.98 -5.37 -13.70
CA ILE A 26 -5.08 -4.42 -13.79
C ILE A 26 -5.73 -4.28 -12.40
N PRO A 27 -5.81 -3.06 -11.83
CA PRO A 27 -6.48 -2.83 -10.56
C PRO A 27 -8.00 -3.02 -10.68
N ASN A 28 -8.67 -3.12 -9.54
CA ASN A 28 -10.12 -3.29 -9.53
C ASN A 28 -10.86 -2.05 -10.07
N LEU A 29 -12.04 -2.28 -10.66
CA LEU A 29 -12.93 -1.21 -11.13
C LEU A 29 -13.57 -0.50 -9.92
N PRO A 30 -13.44 0.84 -9.79
CA PRO A 30 -14.14 1.59 -8.75
C PRO A 30 -15.67 1.46 -8.91
N HIS A 31 -16.38 1.46 -7.78
CA HIS A 31 -17.84 1.49 -7.78
C HIS A 31 -18.36 2.87 -8.24
N GLU A 32 -19.54 2.93 -8.85
CA GLU A 32 -20.15 4.17 -9.37
C GLU A 32 -20.35 5.27 -8.31
N SER A 33 -20.43 4.90 -7.04
CA SER A 33 -20.56 5.83 -5.92
C SER A 33 -19.24 6.44 -5.44
N VAL A 34 -18.10 5.97 -5.95
CA VAL A 34 -16.78 6.47 -5.55
C VAL A 34 -16.52 7.80 -6.28
N PRO A 35 -16.23 8.90 -5.56
CA PRO A 35 -15.89 10.17 -6.20
C PRO A 35 -14.67 10.03 -7.13
N VAL A 36 -14.73 10.70 -8.28
CA VAL A 36 -13.59 10.81 -9.18
C VAL A 36 -12.61 11.83 -8.60
N GLY A 37 -11.32 11.50 -8.56
CA GLY A 37 -10.23 12.41 -8.18
C GLY A 37 -8.88 11.87 -8.64
N SER A 38 -7.88 12.74 -8.82
CA SER A 38 -6.54 12.35 -9.27
C SER A 38 -5.58 11.95 -8.14
N ASP A 39 -5.82 12.44 -6.93
CA ASP A 39 -4.93 12.25 -5.78
C ASP A 39 -5.69 12.37 -4.44
N GLU A 40 -4.95 12.33 -3.34
CA GLU A 40 -5.51 12.39 -1.99
C GLU A 40 -6.19 13.71 -1.63
N ASP A 41 -5.91 14.81 -2.33
CA ASP A 41 -6.47 16.14 -2.03
C ASP A 41 -7.94 16.26 -2.48
N GLU A 42 -8.37 15.38 -3.39
CA GLU A 42 -9.76 15.30 -3.87
C GLU A 42 -10.65 14.36 -3.03
N ASN A 43 -10.11 13.80 -1.94
CA ASN A 43 -10.89 12.96 -1.03
C ASN A 43 -11.98 13.78 -0.31
N VAL A 44 -13.17 13.19 -0.18
CA VAL A 44 -14.32 13.82 0.47
C VAL A 44 -14.46 13.35 1.92
N GLU A 45 -14.35 14.27 2.90
CA GLU A 45 -14.68 13.98 4.30
C GLU A 45 -16.19 13.76 4.46
N VAL A 46 -16.60 12.51 4.67
CA VAL A 46 -18.03 12.17 4.85
C VAL A 46 -18.54 12.56 6.23
N ARG A 47 -17.71 12.38 7.26
CA ARG A 47 -18.05 12.70 8.65
C ARG A 47 -16.81 12.85 9.51
N ARG A 48 -16.96 13.59 10.60
CA ARG A 48 -16.01 13.69 11.70
C ARG A 48 -16.74 13.60 13.03
N TRP A 49 -16.05 13.05 14.01
CA TRP A 49 -16.60 12.84 15.34
C TRP A 49 -15.61 13.30 16.42
N GLY A 50 -16.14 13.92 17.48
CA GLY A 50 -15.34 14.52 18.55
C GLY A 50 -14.71 15.86 18.15
N THR A 51 -13.78 16.33 18.98
CA THR A 51 -13.04 17.58 18.74
C THR A 51 -11.57 17.34 19.08
N PRO A 52 -10.63 17.60 18.15
CA PRO A 52 -9.21 17.50 18.44
C PRO A 52 -8.83 18.34 19.67
N LYS A 53 -8.11 17.73 20.61
CA LYS A 53 -7.73 18.37 21.87
C LYS A 53 -6.85 19.60 21.59
N ARG A 54 -7.15 20.71 22.28
CA ARG A 54 -6.24 21.86 22.35
C ARG A 54 -5.23 21.62 23.45
N PHE A 55 -3.96 21.83 23.14
CA PHE A 55 -2.86 21.69 24.08
C PHE A 55 -2.33 23.09 24.44
N ASP A 56 -2.00 23.27 25.71
CA ASP A 56 -1.38 24.46 26.29
C ASP A 56 0.15 24.31 26.44
N PHE A 57 0.71 23.27 25.82
CA PHE A 57 2.13 22.94 25.78
C PHE A 57 2.55 22.49 24.37
N THR A 58 3.85 22.44 24.11
CA THR A 58 4.41 21.92 22.85
C THR A 58 4.12 20.42 22.73
N VAL A 59 3.28 20.05 21.76
CA VAL A 59 2.92 18.65 21.51
C VAL A 59 4.14 17.87 21.02
N GLN A 60 4.36 16.71 21.63
CA GLN A 60 5.34 15.73 21.19
C GLN A 60 4.64 14.64 20.36
N ASP A 61 5.32 14.10 19.36
CA ASP A 61 4.82 12.92 18.65
C ASP A 61 5.01 11.65 19.49
N HIS A 62 4.47 10.54 18.98
CA HIS A 62 4.54 9.27 19.68
C HIS A 62 5.97 8.70 19.78
N VAL A 63 6.87 9.07 18.86
CA VAL A 63 8.27 8.62 18.88
C VAL A 63 9.00 9.28 20.03
N ALA A 64 8.97 10.61 20.11
CA ALA A 64 9.59 11.37 21.20
C ALA A 64 9.06 10.94 22.58
N LEU A 65 7.74 10.72 22.70
CA LEU A 65 7.13 10.22 23.93
C LEU A 65 7.63 8.82 24.30
N GLY A 66 7.71 7.91 23.32
CA GLY A 66 8.16 6.54 23.54
C GLY A 66 9.65 6.45 23.88
N GLU A 67 10.49 7.22 23.19
CA GLU A 67 11.93 7.31 23.45
C GLU A 67 12.22 7.92 24.83
N GLN A 68 11.50 8.97 25.21
CA GLN A 68 11.64 9.61 26.52
C GLN A 68 11.43 8.62 27.68
N HIS A 69 10.54 7.64 27.50
CA HIS A 69 10.21 6.62 28.50
C HIS A 69 10.97 5.30 28.29
N GLY A 70 11.77 5.17 27.23
CA GLY A 70 12.46 3.93 26.86
C GLY A 70 11.51 2.79 26.46
N TRP A 71 10.30 3.11 26.00
CA TRP A 71 9.30 2.12 25.58
C TRP A 71 9.33 1.85 24.06
N LEU A 72 9.85 2.79 23.28
CA LEU A 72 10.12 2.63 21.85
C LEU A 72 11.62 2.80 21.64
N ASP A 73 12.28 1.79 21.05
CA ASP A 73 13.72 1.77 20.81
C ASP A 73 14.01 1.39 19.36
N PHE A 74 13.95 2.41 18.50
CA PHE A 74 14.25 2.29 17.08
C PHE A 74 15.73 1.95 16.81
N GLU A 75 16.65 2.30 17.72
CA GLU A 75 18.07 1.98 17.56
C GLU A 75 18.30 0.48 17.72
N THR A 76 17.76 -0.12 18.78
CA THR A 76 17.83 -1.56 19.01
C THR A 76 17.09 -2.32 17.90
N ALA A 77 15.89 -1.88 17.53
CA ALA A 77 15.13 -2.53 16.46
C ALA A 77 15.83 -2.45 15.10
N ALA A 78 16.44 -1.30 14.77
CA ALA A 78 17.23 -1.15 13.55
C ALA A 78 18.50 -2.01 13.56
N LYS A 79 19.16 -2.16 14.71
CA LYS A 79 20.31 -3.07 14.86
C LYS A 79 19.91 -4.53 14.64
N LEU A 80 18.71 -4.94 15.05
CA LEU A 80 18.23 -6.30 14.92
C LEU A 80 17.65 -6.63 13.55
N SER A 81 16.94 -5.70 12.92
CA SER A 81 16.11 -5.98 11.73
C SER A 81 16.20 -4.93 10.63
N GLY A 82 16.93 -3.82 10.84
CA GLY A 82 17.07 -2.73 9.88
C GLY A 82 15.98 -1.66 9.99
N ALA A 83 15.96 -0.73 9.04
CA ALA A 83 15.03 0.40 9.06
C ALA A 83 13.54 -0.02 9.05
N ARG A 84 12.67 0.82 9.64
CA ARG A 84 11.21 0.61 9.79
C ARG A 84 10.79 -0.49 10.77
N PHE A 85 11.67 -0.85 11.70
CA PHE A 85 11.37 -1.65 12.90
C PHE A 85 11.53 -0.78 14.16
N ALA A 86 10.73 -1.06 15.21
CA ALA A 86 10.69 -0.35 16.48
C ALA A 86 10.49 -1.33 17.65
#